data_AF-A0A660PS22-F1
#
_entry.id   AF-A0A660PS22-F1
#
_cell.length_a   1.000
_cell.length_b   1.000
_cell.length_c   1.000
_cell.angle_alpha   90.00
_cell.angle_beta   90.00
_cell.angle_gamma   90.00
#
_symmetry.space_group_name_H-M   'P 1'
#
loop_
_entity.id
_entity.type
_entity.pdbx_description
1 polymer ?
#
loop_
_entity_poly.entity_id
_entity_poly.type
_entity_poly.pdbx_seq_one_letter_code
_entity_poly.pdbx_strand_id
1 'polypeptide(L)'
;MKMDLDVKIIQGDITEADTEAIVNAANNHLWMGSGVAGAIKAKGGIEIEKEAVSKGPIEVGNAIDSTAGKLPYRCIIHAAGMGQDLKTDEKVVYKTTVNSLLLADRLKLKSIAFPAIGTGVGGLSITDCARAMHRALDEFA
;
A
#
# COMPACT_ATOMS: atom_id res chain seq x y z
N MET A 1 10.73 18.26 -14.12
CA MET A 1 9.79 19.23 -13.53
C MET A 1 9.36 18.60 -12.23
N LYS A 2 9.72 19.19 -11.09
CA LYS A 2 9.45 18.62 -9.76
C LYS A 2 7.94 18.66 -9.54
N MET A 3 7.31 17.56 -9.14
CA MET A 3 5.90 17.55 -8.79
C MET A 3 5.71 18.17 -7.40
N ASP A 4 4.82 19.16 -7.29
CA ASP A 4 4.40 19.68 -6.00
C ASP A 4 3.50 18.64 -5.32
N LEU A 5 4.06 17.90 -4.36
CA LEU A 5 3.36 16.92 -3.52
C LEU A 5 2.94 17.56 -2.20
N ASP A 6 1.65 17.47 -1.87
CA ASP A 6 1.11 17.79 -0.54
C ASP A 6 1.08 16.50 0.31
N VAL A 7 1.89 16.47 1.38
CA VAL A 7 2.01 15.29 2.27
C VAL A 7 1.36 15.61 3.61
N LYS A 8 0.38 14.77 4.00
CA LYS A 8 -0.33 14.88 5.28
C LYS A 8 -0.14 13.61 6.10
N ILE A 9 0.10 13.79 7.39
CA ILE A 9 0.12 12.69 8.36
C ILE A 9 -1.22 12.69 9.08
N ILE A 10 -1.96 11.59 8.97
CA ILE A 10 -3.29 11.43 9.54
C ILE A 10 -3.30 10.17 10.41
N GLN A 11 -3.78 10.30 11.64
CA GLN A 11 -4.04 9.16 12.51
C GLN A 11 -5.50 8.73 12.33
N GLY A 12 -5.74 7.49 11.89
CA GLY A 12 -7.09 6.98 11.69
C GLY A 12 -7.13 5.60 11.02
N ASP A 13 -8.34 5.17 10.65
CA ASP A 13 -8.56 3.99 9.82
C ASP A 13 -8.38 4.36 8.35
N ILE A 14 -7.44 3.71 7.66
CA ILE A 14 -7.14 3.98 6.25
C ILE A 14 -8.36 3.76 5.33
N THR A 15 -9.31 2.91 5.73
CA THR A 15 -10.53 2.68 4.95
C THR A 15 -11.49 3.88 4.97
N GLU A 16 -11.21 4.91 5.77
CA GLU A 16 -11.97 6.16 5.89
C GLU A 16 -11.20 7.37 5.32
N ALA A 17 -10.07 7.15 4.64
CA ALA A 17 -9.25 8.21 4.07
C ALA A 17 -9.97 8.95 2.92
N ASP A 18 -9.94 10.28 2.93
CA ASP A 18 -10.49 11.11 1.86
C ASP A 18 -9.50 11.21 0.68
N THR A 19 -9.42 10.14 -0.12
CA THR A 19 -8.48 10.00 -1.25
C THR A 19 -9.08 9.17 -2.39
N GLU A 20 -8.48 9.20 -3.59
CA GLU A 20 -8.97 8.42 -4.73
C GLU A 20 -8.64 6.92 -4.63
N ALA A 21 -7.56 6.55 -3.94
CA ALA A 21 -7.20 5.15 -3.67
C ALA A 21 -6.48 5.01 -2.33
N ILE A 22 -6.50 3.79 -1.79
CA ILE A 22 -5.77 3.43 -0.57
C ILE A 22 -4.81 2.28 -0.84
N VAL A 23 -3.71 2.26 -0.08
CA VAL A 23 -2.71 1.20 -0.15
C VAL A 23 -3.00 0.13 0.89
N ASN A 24 -3.04 -1.12 0.43
CA ASN A 24 -3.00 -2.29 1.30
C ASN A 24 -1.54 -2.71 1.52
N ALA A 25 -1.11 -2.80 2.78
CA ALA A 25 0.16 -3.43 3.14
C ALA A 25 0.03 -4.96 3.04
N ALA A 26 0.51 -5.53 1.94
CA ALA A 26 0.29 -6.92 1.56
C ALA A 26 1.55 -7.78 1.70
N ASN A 27 1.35 -9.08 1.84
CA ASN A 27 2.37 -10.07 1.51
C ASN A 27 2.38 -10.31 -0.01
N ASN A 28 3.44 -10.92 -0.53
CA ASN A 28 3.64 -11.11 -1.96
C ASN A 28 2.70 -12.12 -2.65
N HIS A 29 1.91 -12.88 -1.90
CA HIS A 29 0.84 -13.75 -2.40
C HIS A 29 -0.54 -13.09 -2.32
N LEU A 30 -0.62 -11.85 -1.82
CA LEU A 30 -1.76 -10.93 -1.89
C LEU A 30 -3.03 -11.37 -1.16
N TRP A 31 -3.01 -12.50 -0.44
CA TRP A 31 -4.09 -12.86 0.48
C TRP A 31 -4.18 -11.86 1.65
N MET A 32 -5.39 -11.63 2.16
CA MET A 32 -5.73 -10.58 3.12
C MET A 32 -6.25 -11.20 4.43
N GLY A 33 -5.36 -11.31 5.42
CA GLY A 33 -5.65 -11.97 6.70
C GLY A 33 -6.03 -11.02 7.84
N SER A 34 -5.17 -10.04 8.15
CA SER A 34 -5.30 -9.20 9.35
C SER A 34 -4.75 -7.79 9.14
N GLY A 35 -4.76 -6.96 10.20
CA GLY A 35 -4.28 -5.59 10.15
C GLY A 35 -4.99 -4.75 9.09
N VAL A 36 -4.23 -3.95 8.35
CA VAL A 36 -4.75 -3.14 7.24
C VAL A 36 -5.47 -4.00 6.19
N ALA A 37 -4.89 -5.12 5.79
CA ALA A 37 -5.49 -6.02 4.81
C ALA A 37 -6.84 -6.57 5.31
N GLY A 38 -6.90 -6.97 6.58
CA GLY A 38 -8.14 -7.42 7.22
C GLY A 38 -9.22 -6.33 7.26
N ALA A 39 -8.85 -5.10 7.63
CA ALA A 39 -9.78 -3.97 7.69
C ALA A 39 -10.35 -3.62 6.31
N ILE A 40 -9.50 -3.57 5.29
CA ILE A 40 -9.90 -3.33 3.89
C ILE A 40 -10.86 -4.43 3.42
N LYS A 41 -10.52 -5.71 3.65
CA LYS A 41 -11.38 -6.84 3.26
C LYS A 41 -12.71 -6.85 4.01
N ALA A 42 -12.72 -6.50 5.29
CA ALA A 42 -13.93 -6.47 6.10
C ALA A 42 -14.95 -5.43 5.59
N LYS A 43 -14.49 -4.22 5.26
CA LYS A 43 -15.35 -3.13 4.77
C LYS A 43 -15.63 -3.22 3.27
N GLY A 44 -14.63 -3.61 2.47
CA GLY A 44 -14.71 -3.66 1.01
C GLY A 44 -15.21 -4.98 0.42
N GLY A 45 -15.10 -6.08 1.16
CA GLY A 45 -15.57 -7.41 0.76
C GLY A 45 -14.49 -8.31 0.13
N ILE A 46 -14.83 -9.59 -0.01
CA ILE A 46 -13.92 -10.66 -0.46
C ILE A 46 -13.43 -10.49 -1.91
N GLU A 47 -14.17 -9.76 -2.74
CA GLU A 47 -13.82 -9.59 -4.17
C GLU A 47 -12.49 -8.85 -4.36
N ILE A 48 -12.10 -7.97 -3.41
CA ILE A 48 -10.79 -7.31 -3.40
C ILE A 48 -9.66 -8.35 -3.34
N GLU A 49 -9.76 -9.28 -2.38
CA GLU A 49 -8.75 -10.33 -2.21
C GLU A 49 -8.73 -11.28 -3.40
N LYS A 50 -9.90 -11.70 -3.91
CA LYS A 50 -9.97 -12.61 -5.05
C LYS A 50 -9.27 -12.03 -6.27
N GLU A 51 -9.53 -10.77 -6.59
CA GLU A 51 -8.87 -10.11 -7.72
C GLU A 51 -7.37 -9.97 -7.47
N ALA A 52 -6.96 -9.49 -6.29
CA ALA A 52 -5.55 -9.34 -5.96
C ALA A 52 -4.79 -10.67 -6.05
N VAL A 53 -5.31 -11.74 -5.43
CA VAL A 53 -4.70 -13.08 -5.45
C VAL A 53 -4.61 -13.64 -6.88
N SER A 54 -5.60 -13.38 -7.74
CA SER A 54 -5.56 -13.79 -9.15
C SER A 54 -4.45 -13.13 -9.98
N LYS A 55 -3.92 -11.98 -9.50
CA LYS A 55 -2.79 -11.26 -10.08
C LYS A 55 -1.45 -11.63 -9.41
N GLY A 56 -1.49 -12.44 -8.36
CA GLY A 56 -0.31 -12.88 -7.60
C GLY A 56 0.26 -14.23 -8.06
N PRO A 57 1.43 -14.63 -7.52
CA PRO A 57 2.29 -13.83 -6.64
C PRO A 57 3.02 -12.73 -7.41
N ILE A 58 3.46 -11.68 -6.70
CA ILE A 58 4.30 -10.61 -7.26
C ILE A 58 5.65 -10.54 -6.55
N GLU A 59 6.61 -9.84 -7.13
CA GLU A 59 7.90 -9.62 -6.47
C GLU A 59 7.75 -8.75 -5.22
N VAL A 60 8.47 -9.09 -4.14
CA VAL A 60 8.56 -8.25 -2.94
C VAL A 60 9.16 -6.90 -3.32
N GLY A 61 8.54 -5.80 -2.88
CA GLY A 61 8.90 -4.45 -3.32
C GLY A 61 8.02 -3.93 -4.47
N ASN A 62 7.18 -4.75 -5.09
CA ASN A 62 6.30 -4.33 -6.18
C ASN A 62 4.85 -4.05 -5.70
N ALA A 63 4.02 -3.52 -6.58
CA ALA A 63 2.61 -3.21 -6.29
C ALA A 63 1.68 -3.50 -7.49
N ILE A 64 0.45 -3.91 -7.20
CA ILE A 64 -0.64 -4.11 -8.19
C ILE A 64 -1.93 -3.45 -7.71
N ASP A 65 -2.86 -3.17 -8.61
CA ASP A 65 -4.19 -2.67 -8.29
C ASP A 65 -5.26 -3.76 -8.31
N SER A 66 -6.38 -3.51 -7.63
CA SER A 66 -7.63 -4.27 -7.75
C SER A 66 -8.83 -3.34 -7.64
N THR A 67 -10.03 -3.89 -7.85
CA THR A 67 -11.29 -3.28 -7.41
C THR A 67 -11.23 -2.85 -5.94
N ALA A 68 -11.97 -1.78 -5.62
CA ALA A 68 -12.22 -1.35 -4.24
C ALA A 68 -13.38 -2.11 -3.56
N GLY A 69 -14.01 -3.04 -4.28
CA GLY A 69 -15.18 -3.76 -3.79
C GLY A 69 -16.30 -2.77 -3.44
N LYS A 70 -16.68 -2.73 -2.16
CA LYS A 70 -17.72 -1.84 -1.63
C LYS A 70 -17.20 -0.48 -1.14
N LEU A 71 -15.89 -0.29 -1.09
CA LEU A 71 -15.30 0.97 -0.59
C LEU A 71 -15.42 2.07 -1.66
N PRO A 72 -15.52 3.35 -1.26
CA PRO A 72 -15.70 4.49 -2.17
C PRO A 72 -14.40 4.92 -2.87
N TYR A 73 -13.50 3.98 -3.19
CA TYR A 73 -12.24 4.24 -3.86
C TYR A 73 -12.30 3.83 -5.32
N ARG A 74 -11.45 4.43 -6.17
CA ARG A 74 -11.29 4.00 -7.56
C ARG A 74 -10.65 2.60 -7.64
N CYS A 75 -9.72 2.31 -6.75
CA CYS A 75 -9.03 1.02 -6.65
C CYS A 75 -8.35 0.86 -5.28
N ILE A 76 -7.89 -0.36 -4.98
CA ILE A 76 -6.93 -0.63 -3.91
C ILE A 76 -5.57 -0.90 -4.55
N ILE A 77 -4.51 -0.29 -4.04
CA ILE A 77 -3.14 -0.61 -4.45
C ILE A 77 -2.53 -1.56 -3.41
N HIS A 78 -2.21 -2.79 -3.82
CA HIS A 78 -1.62 -3.82 -2.98
C HIS A 78 -0.09 -3.75 -3.07
N ALA A 79 0.54 -3.25 -2.01
CA ALA A 79 1.99 -3.15 -1.91
C ALA A 79 2.57 -4.42 -1.27
N ALA A 80 3.37 -5.20 -2.01
CA ALA A 80 4.00 -6.42 -1.50
C ALA A 80 5.20 -6.08 -0.60
N GLY A 81 4.90 -5.65 0.63
CA GLY A 81 5.86 -5.19 1.63
C GLY A 81 6.59 -6.31 2.37
N MET A 82 6.23 -7.57 2.16
CA MET A 82 6.92 -8.72 2.74
C MET A 82 6.72 -9.99 1.90
N GLY A 83 7.65 -10.93 2.02
CA GLY A 83 7.51 -12.29 1.50
C GLY A 83 6.70 -13.20 2.43
N GLN A 84 6.74 -14.51 2.17
CA GLN A 84 6.12 -15.51 3.06
C GLN A 84 6.96 -15.82 4.31
N ASP A 85 8.18 -15.27 4.40
CA ASP A 85 8.98 -15.26 5.63
C ASP A 85 8.50 -14.21 6.64
N LEU A 86 7.49 -13.41 6.25
CA LEU A 86 6.83 -12.37 7.07
C LEU A 86 7.80 -11.31 7.59
N LYS A 87 8.91 -11.10 6.89
CA LYS A 87 9.90 -10.08 7.22
C LYS A 87 9.89 -8.97 6.18
N THR A 88 10.28 -7.79 6.62
CA THR A 88 10.49 -6.63 5.76
C THR A 88 11.73 -5.86 6.22
N ASP A 89 12.18 -4.94 5.39
CA ASP A 89 13.26 -4.02 5.70
C ASP A 89 13.01 -2.65 5.03
N GLU A 90 13.84 -1.66 5.35
CA GLU A 90 13.75 -0.32 4.76
C GLU A 90 13.82 -0.33 3.23
N LYS A 91 14.58 -1.25 2.62
CA LYS A 91 14.71 -1.31 1.15
C LYS A 91 13.42 -1.79 0.51
N VAL A 92 12.74 -2.76 1.13
CA VAL A 92 11.45 -3.27 0.68
C VAL A 92 10.37 -2.20 0.84
N VAL A 93 10.32 -1.50 1.99
CA VAL A 93 9.37 -0.40 2.21
C VAL A 93 9.60 0.75 1.23
N TYR A 94 10.85 1.12 1.00
CA TYR A 94 11.22 2.10 -0.02
C TYR A 94 10.70 1.69 -1.42
N LYS A 95 11.05 0.49 -1.88
CA LYS A 95 10.65 -0.02 -3.20
C LYS A 95 9.14 -0.08 -3.36
N THR A 96 8.44 -0.63 -2.36
CA THR A 96 6.97 -0.73 -2.41
C THR A 96 6.32 0.64 -2.46
N THR A 97 6.81 1.60 -1.68
CA THR A 97 6.29 2.97 -1.69
C THR A 97 6.46 3.60 -3.07
N VAL A 98 7.67 3.54 -3.66
CA VAL A 98 7.93 4.06 -5.01
C VAL A 98 7.04 3.39 -6.06
N ASN A 99 6.94 2.07 -6.05
CA ASN A 99 6.14 1.33 -7.05
C ASN A 99 4.64 1.56 -6.90
N SER A 100 4.14 1.77 -5.68
CA SER A 100 2.75 2.19 -5.45
C SER A 100 2.48 3.60 -5.99
N LEU A 101 3.40 4.56 -5.79
CA LEU A 101 3.29 5.91 -6.35
C LEU A 101 3.32 5.90 -7.88
N LEU A 102 4.25 5.16 -8.49
CA LEU A 102 4.31 4.99 -9.95
C LEU A 102 3.05 4.34 -10.52
N LEU A 103 2.47 3.36 -9.81
CA LEU A 103 1.20 2.77 -10.21
C LEU A 103 0.05 3.78 -10.11
N ALA A 104 0.01 4.58 -9.05
CA ALA A 104 -0.99 5.63 -8.88
C ALA A 104 -0.94 6.67 -10.01
N ASP A 105 0.27 7.10 -10.40
CA ASP A 105 0.47 8.01 -11.52
C ASP A 105 0.00 7.40 -12.85
N ARG A 106 0.35 6.13 -13.14
CA ARG A 106 -0.14 5.41 -14.33
C ARG A 106 -1.66 5.30 -14.38
N LEU A 107 -2.31 5.12 -13.22
CA LEU A 107 -3.77 5.08 -13.07
C LEU A 107 -4.40 6.50 -13.07
N LYS A 108 -3.59 7.54 -13.18
CA LYS A 108 -3.99 8.95 -13.15
C LYS A 108 -4.80 9.28 -11.89
N LEU A 109 -4.32 8.78 -10.75
CA LEU A 109 -4.89 9.10 -9.44
C LEU A 109 -4.38 10.46 -8.98
N LYS A 110 -5.25 11.27 -8.37
CA LYS A 110 -4.87 12.59 -7.83
C LYS A 110 -4.48 12.55 -6.35
N SER A 111 -4.86 11.52 -5.63
CA SER A 111 -4.55 11.34 -4.21
C SER A 111 -4.53 9.86 -3.83
N ILE A 112 -3.65 9.52 -2.89
CA ILE A 112 -3.45 8.15 -2.42
C ILE A 112 -3.12 8.15 -0.93
N ALA A 113 -3.74 7.26 -0.16
CA ALA A 113 -3.41 7.08 1.25
C ALA A 113 -2.52 5.84 1.46
N PHE A 114 -1.46 6.00 2.25
CA PHE A 114 -0.56 4.92 2.64
C PHE A 114 -0.72 4.56 4.13
N PRO A 115 -0.69 3.28 4.50
CA PRO A 115 -0.48 2.89 5.89
C PRO A 115 1.02 2.94 6.23
N ALA A 116 1.37 2.75 7.50
CA ALA A 116 2.75 2.47 7.90
C ALA A 116 3.15 1.05 7.44
N ILE A 117 3.70 0.94 6.23
CA ILE A 117 4.02 -0.35 5.60
C ILE A 117 5.08 -1.08 6.44
N GLY A 118 4.81 -2.35 6.76
CA GLY A 118 5.80 -3.22 7.41
C GLY A 118 5.91 -3.09 8.93
N THR A 119 5.23 -2.12 9.56
CA THR A 119 5.32 -1.89 11.02
C THR A 119 4.42 -2.79 11.86
N GLY A 120 3.62 -3.65 11.21
CA GLY A 120 2.81 -4.68 11.85
C GLY A 120 3.58 -6.00 11.90
N VAL A 121 3.03 -7.03 11.23
CA VAL A 121 3.62 -8.38 11.16
C VAL A 121 5.07 -8.37 10.68
N GLY A 122 5.44 -7.45 9.78
CA GLY A 122 6.80 -7.32 9.24
C GLY A 122 7.87 -6.90 10.26
N GLY A 123 7.47 -6.38 11.43
CA GLY A 123 8.37 -6.07 12.54
C GLY A 123 9.29 -4.86 12.33
N LEU A 124 9.10 -4.05 11.29
CA LEU A 124 9.91 -2.85 11.06
C LEU A 124 9.53 -1.76 12.07
N SER A 125 10.52 -1.01 12.56
CA SER A 125 10.25 0.12 13.44
C SER A 125 9.47 1.21 12.67
N ILE A 126 8.60 1.94 13.37
CA ILE A 126 7.88 3.08 12.77
C ILE A 126 8.86 4.13 12.24
N THR A 127 9.97 4.36 12.94
CA THR A 127 11.01 5.31 12.53
C THR A 127 11.65 4.92 11.20
N ASP A 128 11.99 3.65 11.02
CA ASP A 128 12.63 3.17 9.80
C ASP A 128 11.65 3.10 8.63
N CYS A 129 10.38 2.74 8.90
CA CYS A 129 9.30 2.88 7.94
C CYS A 129 9.15 4.33 7.46
N ALA A 130 9.06 5.28 8.39
CA ALA A 130 8.92 6.70 8.07
C ALA A 130 10.11 7.22 7.25
N ARG A 131 11.34 6.83 7.61
CA ARG A 131 12.56 7.18 6.87
C ARG A 131 12.54 6.66 5.44
N ALA A 132 12.18 5.39 5.26
CA ALA A 132 12.11 4.74 3.95
C ALA A 132 11.01 5.37 3.06
N MET A 133 9.83 5.63 3.61
CA MET A 133 8.71 6.27 2.89
C MET A 133 9.03 7.73 2.54
N HIS A 134 9.60 8.50 3.47
CA HIS A 134 10.03 9.88 3.19
C HIS A 134 11.05 9.93 2.06
N ARG A 135 12.05 9.04 2.09
CA ARG A 135 13.02 8.93 1.01
C ARG A 135 12.37 8.62 -0.35
N ALA A 136 11.37 7.73 -0.37
CA ALA A 136 10.63 7.42 -1.58
C ALA A 136 9.87 8.64 -2.13
N LEU A 137 9.26 9.45 -1.25
CA LEU A 137 8.56 10.68 -1.64
C LEU A 137 9.54 11.73 -2.20
N ASP A 138 10.69 11.92 -1.55
CA ASP A 138 11.72 12.89 -1.99
C ASP A 138 12.28 12.56 -3.38
N GLU A 139 12.48 11.27 -3.69
CA GLU A 139 13.03 10.81 -4.97
C GLU A 139 11.96 10.69 -6.07
N PHE A 140 10.68 10.55 -5.71
CA PHE A 140 9.56 10.52 -6.66
C PHE A 140 9.17 11.92 -7.17
N ALA A 141 9.31 12.94 -6.32
CA ALA A 141 8.93 14.32 -6.58
C ALA A 141 9.84 15.06 -7.60
#